data_AF-A0AAE4FR80-F1
#
_entry.id   AF-A0AAE4FR80-F1
#
_cell.length_a   1.000
_cell.length_b   1.000
_cell.length_c   1.000
_cell.angle_alpha   90.00
_cell.angle_beta   90.00
_cell.angle_gamma   90.00
#
_symmetry.space_group_name_H-M   'P 1'
#
loop_
_entity.id
_entity.type
_entity.pdbx_description
1 polymer ?
#
loop_
_entity_poly.entity_id
_entity_poly.type
_entity_poly.pdbx_seq_one_letter_code
_entity_poly.pdbx_strand_id
1 'polypeptide(L)'
;MMISWPQTKLQLTYLCLCLLGTVLPVVQLVRFIKDYGLDVVLFFQQVFANPAASMFGFDVGVSLVALWALILVEGRRLNLSSLWLPLVASVTVGVSLGLPLFLLIRQSHLDSTQRNALL
;
A
#
# COMPACT_ATOMS: atom_id res chain seq x y z
N MET A 1 -12.28 -13.76 -10.30
CA MET A 1 -11.36 -12.68 -9.88
C MET A 1 -11.45 -11.57 -10.91
N MET A 2 -12.39 -10.64 -10.72
CA MET A 2 -12.79 -9.67 -11.74
C MET A 2 -12.28 -8.29 -11.29
N ILE A 3 -11.02 -7.98 -11.61
CA ILE A 3 -10.51 -6.61 -11.52
C ILE A 3 -11.19 -5.84 -12.66
N SER A 4 -12.32 -5.21 -12.38
CA SER A 4 -12.96 -4.28 -13.30
C SER A 4 -12.04 -3.07 -13.47
N TRP A 5 -11.70 -2.72 -14.71
CA TRP A 5 -10.89 -1.56 -15.03
C TRP A 5 -11.41 -0.28 -14.34
N PRO A 6 -10.54 0.65 -13.92
CA PRO A 6 -10.94 1.90 -13.27
C PRO A 6 -11.91 2.68 -14.18
N GLN A 7 -13.15 2.87 -13.74
CA GLN A 7 -14.20 3.59 -14.47
C GLN A 7 -14.38 5.03 -13.97
N THR A 8 -13.86 5.38 -12.79
CA THR A 8 -13.99 6.71 -12.18
C THR A 8 -12.65 7.42 -12.04
N LYS A 9 -12.67 8.77 -12.05
CA LYS A 9 -11.47 9.59 -11.85
C LYS A 9 -10.71 9.23 -10.56
N LEU A 10 -11.43 8.85 -9.51
CA LEU A 10 -10.87 8.48 -8.21
C LEU A 10 -10.06 7.17 -8.27
N GLN A 11 -10.55 6.17 -8.99
CA GLN A 11 -9.83 4.90 -9.18
C GLN A 11 -8.54 5.10 -9.98
N LEU A 12 -8.56 5.99 -10.98
CA LEU A 12 -7.36 6.36 -11.73
C LEU A 12 -6.32 7.06 -10.83
N THR A 13 -6.76 7.98 -9.96
CA THR A 13 -5.90 8.62 -8.96
C THR A 13 -5.24 7.59 -8.04
N TYR A 14 -5.99 6.61 -7.53
CA TYR A 14 -5.42 5.54 -6.70
C TYR A 14 -4.42 4.68 -7.47
N LEU A 15 -4.65 4.40 -8.75
CA LEU A 15 -3.71 3.66 -9.59
C LEU A 15 -2.41 4.44 -9.81
N CYS A 16 -2.49 5.75 -10.07
CA CYS A 16 -1.32 6.62 -10.16
C CYS A 16 -0.55 6.65 -8.82
N LEU A 17 -1.25 6.72 -7.70
CA LEU A 17 -0.64 6.64 -6.37
C LEU A 17 0.04 5.28 -6.14
N CYS A 18 -0.57 4.15 -6.56
CA CYS A 18 0.08 2.83 -6.50
C CYS A 18 1.39 2.81 -7.30
N LEU A 19 1.37 3.34 -8.52
CA LEU A 19 2.55 3.40 -9.40
C LEU A 19 3.66 4.23 -8.77
N LEU A 20 3.34 5.47 -8.37
CA LEU A 20 4.31 6.36 -7.72
C LEU A 20 4.83 5.76 -6.41
N GLY A 21 3.93 5.21 -5.59
CA GLY A 21 4.24 4.58 -4.33
C GLY A 21 5.04 3.28 -4.43
N THR A 22 5.13 2.68 -5.62
CA THR A 22 5.99 1.52 -5.89
C THR A 22 7.31 1.93 -6.53
N VAL A 23 7.26 2.82 -7.53
CA VAL A 23 8.45 3.23 -8.28
C VAL A 23 9.43 3.97 -7.37
N LEU A 24 8.96 4.88 -6.52
CA LEU A 24 9.85 5.68 -5.67
C LEU A 24 10.65 4.81 -4.67
N PRO A 25 10.03 3.91 -3.88
CA PRO A 25 10.79 3.03 -2.99
C PRO A 25 11.68 2.04 -3.73
N VAL A 26 11.17 1.43 -4.82
CA VAL A 26 11.91 0.40 -5.56
C VAL A 26 13.18 0.99 -6.19
N VAL A 27 13.13 2.21 -6.73
CA VAL A 27 14.33 2.87 -7.28
C VAL A 27 15.40 3.07 -6.19
N GLN A 28 15.01 3.47 -4.99
CA GLN A 28 15.96 3.64 -3.88
C GLN A 28 16.51 2.29 -3.38
N LEU A 29 15.65 1.27 -3.32
CA LEU A 29 16.06 -0.09 -2.95
C LEU A 29 17.05 -0.66 -3.96
N VAL A 30 16.81 -0.47 -5.27
CA VAL A 30 17.74 -0.91 -6.34
C VAL A 30 19.08 -0.19 -6.24
N ARG A 31 19.09 1.11 -5.94
CA ARG A 31 20.35 1.85 -5.69
C ARG A 31 21.10 1.28 -4.50
N PHE A 32 20.40 1.05 -3.39
CA PHE A 32 20.99 0.46 -2.20
C PHE A 32 21.59 -0.93 -2.48
N ILE A 33 20.85 -1.80 -3.18
CA ILE A 33 21.34 -3.15 -3.55
C ILE A 33 22.54 -3.06 -4.50
N LYS A 34 22.58 -2.09 -5.40
CA LYS A 34 23.71 -1.88 -6.31
C LYS A 34 24.97 -1.45 -5.56
N ASP A 35 24.83 -0.58 -4.56
CA ASP A 35 25.96 0.01 -3.85
C ASP A 35 26.44 -0.86 -2.68
N TYR A 36 25.53 -1.57 -2.00
CA TYR A 36 25.80 -2.30 -0.75
C TYR A 36 25.38 -3.79 -0.76
N GLY A 37 24.69 -4.26 -1.81
CA GLY A 37 24.14 -5.62 -1.87
C GLY A 37 22.86 -5.80 -1.04
N LEU A 38 22.46 -7.05 -0.80
CA LEU A 38 21.30 -7.40 0.04
C LEU A 38 21.64 -7.36 1.54
N ASP A 39 22.28 -6.27 2.00
CA ASP A 39 22.62 -6.09 3.41
C ASP A 39 21.48 -5.40 4.17
N VAL A 40 20.58 -6.23 4.71
CA VAL A 40 19.41 -5.78 5.47
C VAL A 40 19.83 -5.06 6.77
N VAL A 41 20.96 -5.45 7.38
CA VAL A 41 21.44 -4.83 8.62
C VAL A 41 21.91 -3.41 8.34
N LEU A 42 22.71 -3.23 7.29
CA LEU A 42 23.18 -1.91 6.87
C LEU A 42 22.02 -1.00 6.43
N PHE A 43 20.98 -1.56 5.80
CA PHE A 43 19.79 -0.80 5.43
C PHE A 43 19.13 -0.15 6.65
N PHE A 44 18.89 -0.93 7.70
CA PHE A 44 18.31 -0.38 8.93
C PHE A 44 19.26 0.57 9.65
N GLN A 45 20.57 0.32 9.64
CA GLN A 45 21.54 1.27 10.18
C GLN A 45 21.48 2.62 9.46
N GLN A 46 21.29 2.64 8.14
CA GLN A 46 21.15 3.89 7.37
C GLN A 46 19.82 4.60 7.62
N VAL A 47 18.71 3.85 7.73
CA VAL A 47 17.38 4.40 8.07
C VAL A 47 17.41 5.06 9.45
N PHE A 48 18.17 4.50 10.40
CA PHE A 48 18.30 5.02 11.76
C PHE A 48 19.62 5.76 12.01
N ALA A 49 20.34 6.16 10.96
CA ALA A 49 21.66 6.79 11.09
C ALA A 49 21.60 8.19 11.71
N ASN A 50 20.49 8.90 11.54
CA ASN A 50 20.29 10.23 12.09
C ASN A 50 18.83 10.45 12.53
N PRO A 51 18.55 11.46 13.38
CA PRO A 51 17.20 11.70 13.90
C PRO A 51 16.16 11.98 12.81
N ALA A 52 16.53 12.68 11.73
CA ALA A 52 15.60 13.00 10.64
C ALA A 52 15.18 11.75 9.87
N ALA A 53 16.13 10.89 9.51
CA ALA A 53 15.88 9.61 8.85
C ALA A 53 15.08 8.66 9.77
N SER A 54 15.43 8.63 11.06
CA SER A 54 14.70 7.84 12.06
C SER A 54 13.23 8.26 12.17
N MET A 55 12.95 9.57 12.13
CA MET A 55 11.57 10.10 12.12
C MET A 55 10.77 9.55 10.93
N PHE A 56 11.35 9.52 9.72
CA PHE A 56 10.69 8.91 8.56
C PHE A 56 10.49 7.40 8.73
N GLY A 57 11.47 6.70 9.30
CA GLY A 57 11.34 5.26 9.60
C GLY A 57 10.19 4.97 10.57
N PHE A 58 10.08 5.75 11.64
CA PHE A 58 8.96 5.65 12.59
C PHE A 58 7.61 6.03 11.96
N ASP A 59 7.55 7.10 11.18
CA ASP A 59 6.32 7.53 10.48
C ASP A 59 5.78 6.44 9.55
N VAL A 60 6.66 5.81 8.76
CA VAL A 60 6.30 4.67 7.90
C VAL A 60 5.84 3.46 8.73
N GLY A 61 6.53 3.15 9.83
CA GLY A 61 6.16 2.06 10.74
C GLY A 61 4.79 2.26 11.37
N VAL A 62 4.52 3.44 11.93
CA VAL A 62 3.22 3.80 12.52
C VAL A 62 2.12 3.79 11.45
N SER A 63 2.39 4.34 10.26
CA SER A 63 1.46 4.34 9.14
C SER A 63 1.13 2.91 8.66
N LEU A 64 2.07 1.97 8.75
CA LEU A 64 1.85 0.56 8.41
C LEU A 64 0.88 -0.11 9.40
N VAL A 65 1.08 0.12 10.70
CA VAL A 65 0.18 -0.38 11.74
C VAL A 65 -1.22 0.21 11.58
N ALA A 66 -1.32 1.52 11.32
CA ALA A 66 -2.59 2.19 11.08
C ALA A 66 -3.30 1.64 9.83
N LEU A 67 -2.56 1.38 8.75
CA LEU A 67 -3.09 0.76 7.54
C LEU A 67 -3.62 -0.66 7.82
N TRP A 68 -2.90 -1.48 8.57
CA TRP A 68 -3.37 -2.82 8.92
C TRP A 68 -4.64 -2.77 9.76
N ALA A 69 -4.72 -1.87 10.73
CA ALA A 69 -5.94 -1.63 11.49
C ALA A 69 -7.10 -1.24 10.58
N LEU A 70 -6.88 -0.33 9.61
CA LEU A 70 -7.89 0.07 8.62
C LEU A 70 -8.36 -1.12 7.77
N ILE A 71 -7.42 -1.91 7.24
CA ILE A 71 -7.73 -3.09 6.42
C ILE A 71 -8.57 -4.09 7.22
N LEU A 72 -8.20 -4.36 8.48
CA LEU A 72 -8.90 -5.33 9.32
C LEU A 72 -10.29 -4.85 9.75
N VAL A 73 -10.42 -3.59 10.18
CA VAL A 73 -11.69 -3.04 10.67
C VAL A 73 -12.69 -2.87 9.52
N GLU A 74 -12.31 -2.15 8.47
CA GLU A 74 -13.20 -1.85 7.35
C GLU A 74 -13.38 -3.08 6.45
N GLY A 75 -12.35 -3.92 6.33
CA GLY A 75 -12.46 -5.18 5.61
C GLY A 75 -13.48 -6.15 6.20
N ARG A 76 -13.52 -6.27 7.54
CA ARG A 76 -14.56 -7.04 8.23
C ARG A 76 -15.93 -6.38 8.09
N ARG A 77 -16.02 -5.06 8.22
CA ARG A 77 -17.28 -4.30 8.11
C ARG A 77 -17.94 -4.44 6.74
N LEU A 78 -17.15 -4.44 5.67
CA LEU A 78 -17.62 -4.55 4.29
C LEU A 78 -17.61 -5.99 3.75
N ASN A 79 -17.26 -6.98 4.59
CA ASN A 79 -17.18 -8.40 4.24
C ASN A 79 -16.33 -8.67 2.99
N LEU A 80 -15.22 -7.96 2.86
CA LEU A 80 -14.34 -8.03 1.69
C LEU A 80 -13.56 -9.36 1.69
N SER A 81 -13.72 -10.16 0.64
CA SER A 81 -12.99 -11.44 0.47
C SER A 81 -11.49 -11.28 0.17
N SER A 82 -11.05 -10.11 -0.31
CA SER A 82 -9.71 -9.94 -0.93
C SER A 82 -8.72 -9.14 -0.06
N LEU A 83 -8.89 -9.14 1.27
CA LEU A 83 -8.05 -8.38 2.21
C LEU A 83 -6.59 -8.83 2.27
N TRP A 84 -6.30 -10.05 1.81
CA TRP A 84 -4.95 -10.59 1.73
C TRP A 84 -4.05 -9.81 0.75
N LEU A 85 -4.60 -9.30 -0.36
CA LEU A 85 -3.82 -8.55 -1.34
C LEU A 85 -3.20 -7.25 -0.77
N PRO A 86 -3.97 -6.33 -0.16
CA PRO A 86 -3.41 -5.10 0.40
C PRO A 86 -2.50 -5.36 1.60
N LEU A 87 -2.74 -6.42 2.39
CA LEU A 87 -1.82 -6.86 3.45
C LEU A 87 -0.47 -7.27 2.87
N VAL A 88 -0.45 -8.19 1.89
CA VAL A 88 0.80 -8.63 1.25
C VAL A 88 1.50 -7.46 0.58
N ALA A 89 0.78 -6.61 -0.17
CA ALA A 89 1.36 -5.44 -0.81
C ALA A 89 1.98 -4.45 0.19
N SER A 90 1.34 -4.27 1.35
CA SER A 90 1.86 -3.41 2.41
C SER A 90 3.15 -3.94 3.07
N VAL A 91 3.34 -5.26 3.10
CA VAL A 91 4.57 -5.90 3.59
C VAL A 91 5.67 -5.88 2.53
N THR A 92 5.34 -6.15 1.27
CA THR A 92 6.33 -6.29 0.19
C THR A 92 6.84 -4.96 -0.34
N VAL A 93 5.96 -3.96 -0.45
CA VAL A 93 6.28 -2.65 -1.04
C VAL A 93 6.15 -1.51 -0.04
N GLY A 94 5.35 -1.69 1.02
CA GLY A 94 5.12 -0.70 2.06
C GLY A 94 3.72 -0.06 1.99
N VAL A 95 3.49 0.87 2.91
CA VAL A 95 2.21 1.58 3.08
C VAL A 95 1.79 2.30 1.80
N SER A 96 2.76 2.80 1.03
CA SER A 96 2.53 3.61 -0.16
C SER A 96 1.79 2.86 -1.28
N LEU A 97 1.97 1.54 -1.39
CA LEU A 97 1.18 0.69 -2.30
C LEU A 97 -0.03 0.06 -1.59
N GLY A 98 0.15 -0.38 -0.34
CA GLY A 98 -0.90 -1.09 0.39
C GLY A 98 -2.17 -0.26 0.59
N LEU A 99 -2.02 1.03 0.89
CA LEU A 99 -3.14 1.96 1.11
C LEU A 99 -3.98 2.22 -0.16
N PRO A 100 -3.40 2.67 -1.30
CA PRO A 100 -4.19 2.87 -2.51
C PRO A 100 -4.77 1.58 -3.07
N LEU A 101 -4.08 0.43 -2.92
CA LEU A 101 -4.64 -0.86 -3.32
C LEU A 101 -5.88 -1.23 -2.49
N PHE A 102 -5.83 -1.00 -1.18
CA PHE A 102 -6.98 -1.21 -0.30
C PHE A 102 -8.17 -0.31 -0.71
N LEU A 103 -7.91 0.97 -0.97
CA LEU A 103 -8.93 1.93 -1.40
C LEU A 103 -9.56 1.52 -2.75
N LEU A 104 -8.76 1.00 -3.68
CA LEU A 104 -9.25 0.51 -4.97
C LEU A 104 -10.20 -0.69 -4.82
N ILE A 105 -9.85 -1.66 -3.97
CA ILE A 105 -10.69 -2.84 -3.69
C ILE A 105 -12.00 -2.41 -3.02
N ARG A 106 -11.91 -1.51 -2.03
CA ARG A 106 -13.07 -0.95 -1.34
C ARG A 106 -14.01 -0.23 -2.30
N GLN A 107 -13.49 0.64 -3.16
CA GLN A 107 -14.31 1.38 -4.13
C GLN A 107 -15.01 0.42 -5.11
N SER A 108 -14.29 -0.59 -5.61
CA SER A 108 -14.85 -1.58 -6.54
C SER A 108 -16.00 -2.38 -5.91
N HIS A 109 -15.88 -2.73 -4.63
CA HIS A 109 -16.94 -3.44 -3.90
C HIS A 109 -18.18 -2.56 -3.72
N LEU A 110 -18.01 -1.29 -3.34
CA LEU A 110 -19.12 -0.35 -3.17
C LEU A 110 -19.85 -0.10 -4.50
N ASP A 111 -19.10 0.13 -5.59
CA ASP A 111 -19.66 0.33 -6.93
C ASP A 111 -20.47 -0.91 -7.38
N SER A 112 -19.98 -2.13 -7.10
CA SER A 112 -20.69 -3.38 -7.42
C SER A 112 -21.96 -3.55 -6.60
N THR A 113 -21.93 -3.22 -5.31
CA THR A 113 -23.09 -3.30 -4.42
C THR A 113 -24.18 -2.31 -4.84
N GLN A 114 -23.78 -1.08 -5.18
CA GLN A 114 -24.71 -0.04 -5.65
C GLN A 114 -25.31 -0.41 -7.01
N ARG A 115 -24.53 -0.96 -7.94
CA ARG A 115 -25.03 -1.41 -9.24
C ARG A 115 -26.07 -2.54 -9.10
N ASN A 116 -25.84 -3.49 -8.19
CA ASN A 116 -26.79 -4.56 -7.91
C ASN A 116 -28.09 -4.07 -7.22
N ALA A 117 -28.04 -2.96 -6.49
CA ALA A 117 -29.23 -2.37 -5.85
C ALA A 117 -30.12 -1.57 -6.82
N LEU A 118 -29.63 -1.24 -8.02
CA LEU A 118 -30.35 -0.47 -9.05
C LEU A 118 -30.97 -1.35 -10.15
N LEU A 119 -30.72 -2.66 -10.12
CA LEU A 119 -31.29 -3.67 -11.03
C LEU A 119 -32.39 -4.45 -10.33
#